data_AF-W8ERR4-F1
#
_entry.id   AF-W8ERR4-F1
#
_cell.length_a   1.000
_cell.length_b   1.000
_cell.length_c   1.000
_cell.angle_alpha   90.00
_cell.angle_beta   90.00
_cell.angle_gamma   90.00
#
_symmetry.space_group_name_H-M   'P 1'
#
loop_
_entity.id
_entity.type
_entity.pdbx_description
1 polymer ?
#
loop_
_entity_poly.entity_id
_entity_poly.type
_entity_poly.pdbx_seq_one_letter_code
_entity_poly.pdbx_strand_id
1 'polypeptide(L)'
;MGTLEGCCPVQAEGTVASRPFYFHARWHEWSFCVSETAEVSAVDMSSMLQADTFGFQVTGTTAETYDAGWMEFDEAERIIKQCSRQYLELKSK
;
A
#
# COMPACT_ATOMS: atom_id res chain seq x y z
N MET A 1 -35.41 0.83 -7.33
CA MET A 1 -34.33 1.79 -7.68
C MET A 1 -33.25 1.66 -6.61
N GLY A 2 -31.98 1.65 -7.00
CA GLY A 2 -30.83 1.49 -6.09
C GLY A 2 -30.00 2.77 -5.98
N THR A 3 -29.22 2.87 -4.91
CA THR A 3 -28.29 3.96 -4.63
C THR A 3 -26.91 3.62 -5.19
N LEU A 4 -26.26 4.60 -5.83
CA LEU A 4 -24.85 4.53 -6.20
C LEU A 4 -24.06 5.31 -5.16
N GLU A 5 -23.01 4.69 -4.62
CA GLU A 5 -22.07 5.31 -3.68
C GLU A 5 -20.65 5.11 -4.18
N GLY A 6 -19.74 6.01 -3.79
CA GLY A 6 -18.34 5.95 -4.21
C GLY A 6 -17.42 6.81 -3.35
N CYS A 7 -16.48 6.14 -2.70
CA CYS A 7 -15.15 6.61 -2.28
C CYS A 7 -14.35 5.36 -1.89
N CYS A 8 -13.84 4.69 -2.91
CA CYS A 8 -12.98 3.51 -2.80
C CYS A 8 -12.29 3.37 -4.16
N PRO A 9 -10.95 3.23 -4.24
CA PRO A 9 -9.98 3.01 -3.17
C PRO A 9 -9.32 4.28 -2.57
N VAL A 10 -8.69 4.14 -1.40
CA VAL A 10 -7.68 5.09 -0.89
C VAL A 10 -6.32 4.70 -1.44
N GLN A 11 -5.61 5.65 -2.06
CA GLN A 11 -4.36 5.38 -2.75
C GLN A 11 -3.34 6.48 -2.48
N ALA A 12 -2.06 6.12 -2.43
CA ALA A 12 -0.97 7.08 -2.37
C ALA A 12 0.25 6.56 -3.13
N GLU A 13 0.95 7.49 -3.78
CA GLU A 13 2.22 7.24 -4.47
C GLU A 13 3.27 8.23 -3.95
N GLY A 14 4.53 7.82 -3.96
CA GLY A 14 5.63 8.69 -3.57
C GLY A 14 6.95 7.95 -3.54
N THR A 15 7.88 8.41 -2.70
CA THR A 15 9.19 7.77 -2.56
C THR A 15 9.62 7.59 -1.11
N VAL A 16 10.26 6.46 -0.80
CA VAL A 16 11.00 6.21 0.45
C VAL A 16 12.44 5.86 0.10
N ALA A 17 13.42 6.59 0.66
CA ALA A 17 14.85 6.44 0.28
C ALA A 17 15.08 6.46 -1.24
N SER A 18 14.44 7.39 -1.94
CA SER A 18 14.48 7.53 -3.42
C SER A 18 13.93 6.33 -4.20
N ARG A 19 13.26 5.38 -3.55
CA ARG A 19 12.58 4.25 -4.17
C ARG A 19 11.09 4.53 -4.26
N PRO A 20 10.43 4.29 -5.42
CA PRO A 20 9.00 4.54 -5.56
C PRO A 20 8.20 3.59 -4.65
N PHE A 21 7.21 4.15 -3.95
CA PHE A 21 6.24 3.37 -3.19
C PHE A 21 4.83 3.55 -3.75
N TYR A 22 3.99 2.56 -3.50
CA TYR A 22 2.56 2.60 -3.74
C TYR A 22 1.81 2.05 -2.54
N PHE A 23 0.78 2.77 -2.09
CA PHE A 23 -0.18 2.34 -1.09
C PHE A 23 -1.56 2.22 -1.73
N HIS A 24 -2.24 1.11 -1.45
CA HIS A 24 -3.55 0.81 -2.00
C HIS A 24 -4.43 0.16 -0.95
N ALA A 25 -5.54 0.80 -0.58
CA ALA A 25 -6.53 0.26 0.34
C ALA A 25 -7.89 0.15 -0.35
N ARG A 26 -8.43 -1.08 -0.38
CA ARG A 26 -9.68 -1.40 -1.07
C ARG A 26 -10.38 -2.55 -0.36
N TRP A 27 -11.70 -2.50 -0.30
CA TRP A 27 -12.50 -3.48 0.45
C TRP A 27 -12.04 -3.51 1.92
N HIS A 28 -11.59 -4.66 2.42
CA HIS A 28 -11.11 -4.84 3.78
C HIS A 28 -9.59 -4.98 3.85
N GLU A 29 -8.87 -4.72 2.75
CA GLU A 29 -7.43 -4.97 2.65
C GLU A 29 -6.68 -3.71 2.24
N TRP A 30 -5.44 -3.60 2.68
CA TRP A 30 -4.48 -2.62 2.19
C TRP A 30 -3.13 -3.28 1.89
N SER A 31 -2.40 -2.68 0.95
CA SER A 31 -1.03 -3.05 0.63
C SER A 31 -0.15 -1.82 0.51
N PHE A 32 1.11 -1.98 0.91
CA PHE A 32 2.18 -1.02 0.72
C PHE A 32 3.33 -1.73 0.02
N CYS A 33 3.72 -1.23 -1.16
CA CYS A 33 4.80 -1.78 -1.96
C CYS A 33 5.89 -0.73 -2.15
N VAL A 34 7.16 -1.15 -2.09
CA VAL A 34 8.31 -0.35 -2.52
C VAL A 34 9.02 -1.13 -3.60
N SER A 35 9.13 -0.55 -4.79
CA SER A 35 9.86 -1.19 -5.88
C SER A 35 11.37 -0.97 -5.75
N GLU A 36 12.14 -2.04 -5.87
CA GLU A 36 13.59 -2.03 -5.81
C GLU A 36 14.27 -2.28 -7.16
N THR A 37 13.48 -2.56 -8.20
CA THR A 37 13.96 -2.76 -9.56
C THR A 37 13.34 -1.74 -10.50
N ALA A 38 13.98 -1.51 -11.64
CA ALA A 38 13.37 -0.68 -12.69
C ALA A 38 12.37 -1.47 -13.56
N GLU A 39 12.29 -2.79 -13.37
CA GLU A 39 11.54 -3.71 -14.21
C GLU A 39 10.06 -3.78 -13.83
N VAL A 40 9.74 -3.57 -12.55
CA VAL A 40 8.39 -3.70 -12.00
C VAL A 40 8.06 -2.45 -11.19
N SER A 41 6.92 -1.81 -11.48
CA SER A 41 6.48 -0.65 -10.70
C SER A 41 5.89 -1.07 -9.35
N ALA A 42 5.92 -0.17 -8.36
CA ALA A 42 5.29 -0.42 -7.07
C ALA A 42 3.76 -0.64 -7.19
N VAL A 43 3.14 -0.06 -8.21
CA VAL A 43 1.73 -0.27 -8.54
C VAL A 43 1.49 -1.71 -8.99
N ASP A 44 2.28 -2.21 -9.94
CA ASP A 44 2.15 -3.58 -10.46
C ASP A 44 2.36 -4.61 -9.34
N MET A 45 3.37 -4.38 -8.48
CA MET A 45 3.67 -5.22 -7.32
C MET A 45 2.45 -5.46 -6.43
N SER A 46 1.55 -4.47 -6.26
CA SER A 46 0.37 -4.60 -5.39
C SER A 46 -0.60 -5.71 -5.80
N SER A 47 -0.48 -6.22 -7.03
CA SER A 47 -1.33 -7.27 -7.60
C SER A 47 -0.60 -8.59 -7.84
N MET A 48 0.70 -8.68 -7.50
CA MET A 48 1.55 -9.82 -7.81
C MET A 48 1.66 -10.82 -6.64
N LEU A 49 1.66 -12.12 -6.97
CA LEU A 49 1.87 -13.21 -6.01
C LEU A 49 3.31 -13.33 -5.46
N GLN A 50 4.28 -12.66 -6.09
CA GLN A 50 5.72 -12.69 -5.74
C GLN A 50 6.31 -11.28 -5.70
N ALA A 51 5.56 -10.32 -5.15
CA ALA A 51 5.97 -8.91 -5.07
C ALA A 51 7.30 -8.72 -4.30
N ASP A 52 7.56 -9.56 -3.31
CA ASP A 52 8.79 -9.62 -2.52
C ASP A 52 10.05 -9.96 -3.34
N THR A 53 9.90 -10.56 -4.51
CA THR A 53 11.01 -10.83 -5.43
C THR A 53 11.52 -9.55 -6.12
N PHE A 54 10.65 -8.54 -6.24
CA PHE A 54 10.94 -7.29 -6.95
C PHE A 54 11.10 -6.08 -6.00
N GLY A 55 10.94 -6.30 -4.70
CA GLY A 55 11.11 -5.25 -3.70
C GLY A 55 10.51 -5.63 -2.35
N PHE A 56 9.83 -4.68 -1.72
CA PHE A 56 9.27 -4.84 -0.38
C PHE A 56 7.75 -4.71 -0.44
N GLN A 57 7.04 -5.61 0.25
CA GLN A 57 5.59 -5.57 0.37
C GLN A 57 5.16 -5.81 1.81
N VAL A 58 4.19 -5.02 2.27
CA VAL A 58 3.44 -5.26 3.50
C VAL A 58 1.96 -5.20 3.15
N THR A 59 1.19 -6.13 3.70
CA THR A 59 -0.26 -6.15 3.58
C THR A 59 -0.89 -6.14 4.97
N GLY A 60 -2.15 -5.72 5.04
CA GLY A 60 -2.94 -5.82 6.24
C GLY A 60 -4.43 -5.76 5.94
N THR A 61 -5.24 -6.03 6.95
CA THR A 61 -6.69 -6.02 6.86
C THR A 61 -7.33 -5.12 7.91
N THR A 62 -8.51 -4.62 7.61
CA THR A 62 -9.40 -3.94 8.57
C THR A 62 -10.45 -4.92 9.09
N ALA A 63 -11.11 -4.56 10.21
CA ALA A 63 -12.08 -5.44 10.85
C ALA A 63 -13.35 -5.64 10.01
N GLU A 64 -13.89 -4.58 9.41
CA GLU A 64 -15.09 -4.66 8.59
C GLU A 64 -14.76 -4.80 7.09
N THR A 65 -15.72 -5.34 6.33
CA THR A 65 -15.58 -5.76 4.92
C THR A 65 -15.19 -4.63 3.95
N TYR A 66 -15.39 -3.36 4.32
CA TYR A 66 -15.17 -2.19 3.45
C TYR A 66 -14.27 -1.12 4.06
N ASP A 67 -13.87 -1.26 5.32
CA ASP A 67 -13.23 -0.18 6.08
C ASP A 67 -11.90 0.28 5.48
N ALA A 68 -11.13 -0.62 4.88
CA ALA A 68 -9.87 -0.24 4.26
C ALA A 68 -10.09 0.72 3.08
N GLY A 69 -11.14 0.50 2.28
CA GLY A 69 -11.50 1.37 1.16
C GLY A 69 -11.99 2.76 1.56
N TRP A 70 -12.44 2.91 2.80
CA TRP A 70 -12.96 4.15 3.40
C TRP A 70 -12.05 4.70 4.50
N MET A 71 -10.81 4.23 4.55
CA MET A 71 -9.83 4.61 5.55
C MET A 71 -9.61 6.13 5.55
N GLU A 72 -9.69 6.75 6.72
CA GLU A 72 -9.34 8.16 6.90
C GLU A 72 -7.89 8.41 6.44
N PHE A 73 -7.63 9.55 5.81
CA PHE A 73 -6.31 9.84 5.25
C PHE A 73 -5.20 9.90 6.31
N ASP A 74 -5.50 10.36 7.51
CA ASP A 74 -4.54 10.35 8.63
C ASP A 74 -4.13 8.93 9.03
N GLU A 75 -5.07 7.98 8.96
CA GLU A 75 -4.80 6.57 9.23
C GLU A 75 -3.97 5.94 8.11
N ALA A 76 -4.31 6.22 6.85
CA ALA A 76 -3.52 5.79 5.70
C ALA A 76 -2.08 6.34 5.79
N GLU A 77 -1.92 7.62 6.12
CA GLU A 77 -0.61 8.25 6.29
C GLU A 77 0.19 7.61 7.44
N ARG A 78 -0.48 7.28 8.56
CA ARG A 78 0.14 6.57 9.69
C ARG A 78 0.67 5.20 9.27
N ILE A 79 -0.10 4.42 8.52
CA ILE A 79 0.30 3.11 8.00
C ILE A 79 1.47 3.25 7.03
N ILE A 80 1.39 4.18 6.07
CA ILE A 80 2.47 4.47 5.11
C ILE A 80 3.78 4.81 5.83
N LYS A 81 3.73 5.66 6.86
CA LYS A 81 4.90 6.03 7.68
C LYS A 81 5.47 4.83 8.44
N GLN A 82 4.61 3.94 8.95
CA GLN A 82 5.03 2.72 9.64
C GLN A 82 5.72 1.74 8.67
N CYS A 83 5.12 1.47 7.51
CA CYS A 83 5.72 0.58 6.51
C CYS A 83 7.02 1.17 5.94
N SER A 84 7.08 2.49 5.72
CA SER A 84 8.31 3.17 5.32
C SER A 84 9.43 2.99 6.33
N ARG A 85 9.12 3.04 7.64
CA ARG A 85 10.10 2.79 8.69
C ARG A 85 10.62 1.36 8.68
N GLN A 86 9.71 0.38 8.56
CA GLN A 86 10.09 -1.03 8.46
C GLN A 86 11.02 -1.28 7.28
N TYR A 87 10.73 -0.67 6.13
CA TYR A 87 11.59 -0.73 4.95
C TYR A 87 13.00 -0.20 5.24
N LEU A 88 13.11 1.00 5.83
CA LEU A 88 14.40 1.62 6.16
C LEU A 88 15.22 0.80 7.16
N GLU A 89 14.56 0.23 8.18
CA GLU A 89 15.19 -0.65 9.17
C GLU A 89 15.73 -1.94 8.55
N LEU A 90 14.99 -2.51 7.58
CA LEU A 90 15.42 -3.70 6.85
C LEU A 90 16.65 -3.41 5.97
N LYS A 91 16.73 -2.22 5.34
CA LYS A 91 17.84 -1.82 4.45
C LYS A 91 19.07 -1.27 5.16
N SER A 92 18.96 -0.98 6.45
CA SER A 92 20.09 -0.53 7.28
C SER A 92 20.89 -1.69 7.89
N LYS A 93 20.47 -2.94 7.64
CA LYS A 93 21.13 -4.18 8.06
C LYS A 93 21.92 -4.77 6.90
#